data_AF-A0A6N7XEB8-F1
#
_entry.id   AF-A0A6N7XEB8-F1
#
_cell.length_a   1.000
_cell.length_b   1.000
_cell.length_c   1.000
_cell.angle_alpha   90.00
_cell.angle_beta   90.00
_cell.angle_gamma   90.00
#
_symmetry.space_group_name_H-M   'P 1'
#
loop_
_entity.id
_entity.type
_entity.pdbx_description
1 polymer ?
#
loop_
_entity_poly.entity_id
_entity_poly.type
_entity_poly.pdbx_seq_one_letter_code
_entity_poly.pdbx_strand_id
1 'polypeptide(L)'
;MTKTGLIILGILLVFFLYCCISNTLAKNYVVRNVVGIYVLILGILSVIRSASGVIHGFYLGIVAIILSFLSLIVFKKDYNKCRIINIIALIISSIGTYFAYIR
;
A
#
# COMPACT_ATOMS: atom_id res chain seq x y z
N MET A 1 9.70 -13.10 -7.98
CA MET A 1 9.48 -12.93 -6.52
C MET A 1 9.60 -14.32 -5.91
N THR A 2 10.19 -14.50 -4.72
CA THR A 2 10.20 -15.84 -4.10
C THR A 2 8.78 -16.26 -3.73
N LYS A 3 8.48 -17.56 -3.79
CA LYS A 3 7.15 -18.09 -3.42
C LYS A 3 6.75 -17.69 -1.99
N THR A 4 7.72 -17.69 -1.07
CA THR A 4 7.54 -17.24 0.32
C THR A 4 7.22 -15.75 0.42
N GLY A 5 7.92 -14.90 -0.35
CA GLY A 5 7.65 -13.46 -0.37
C GLY A 5 6.23 -13.15 -0.87
N LEU A 6 5.75 -13.89 -1.86
CA LEU A 6 4.40 -13.72 -2.42
C LEU A 6 3.32 -14.10 -1.38
N ILE A 7 3.53 -15.19 -0.65
CA ILE A 7 2.64 -15.61 0.45
C ILE A 7 2.59 -14.54 1.55
N ILE A 8 3.74 -14.02 1.96
CA ILE A 8 3.84 -12.97 2.98
C ILE A 8 3.11 -11.70 2.52
N LEU A 9 3.34 -11.26 1.27
CA LEU A 9 2.66 -10.10 0.68
C LEU A 9 1.13 -10.30 0.66
N GLY A 10 0.67 -11.50 0.28
CA GLY A 10 -0.75 -11.85 0.27
C GLY A 10 -1.38 -11.80 1.66
N ILE A 11 -0.73 -12.39 2.67
CA ILE A 11 -1.21 -12.36 4.06
C ILE A 11 -1.28 -10.93 4.58
N LEU A 12 -0.24 -10.12 4.36
CA LEU A 12 -0.22 -8.71 4.77
C LEU A 12 -1.31 -7.90 4.06
N LEU A 13 -1.53 -8.12 2.76
CA LEU A 13 -2.59 -7.43 2.02
C LEU A 13 -3.98 -7.75 2.59
N VAL A 14 -4.27 -9.02 2.86
CA VAL A 14 -5.56 -9.43 3.44
C VAL A 14 -5.72 -8.86 4.85
N PHE A 15 -4.66 -8.89 5.67
CA PHE A 15 -4.66 -8.31 7.01
C PHE A 15 -4.97 -6.81 7.00
N PHE A 16 -4.28 -6.03 6.16
CA PHE A 16 -4.50 -4.59 6.09
C PHE A 16 -5.85 -4.22 5.46
N LEU A 17 -6.37 -5.01 4.51
CA LEU A 17 -7.73 -4.84 4.00
C LEU A 17 -8.77 -5.09 5.11
N TYR A 18 -8.61 -6.15 5.90
CA TYR A 18 -9.45 -6.42 7.05
C TYR A 18 -9.41 -5.25 8.05
N CYS A 19 -8.21 -4.73 8.36
CA CYS A 19 -8.04 -3.56 9.21
C CYS A 19 -8.71 -2.29 8.66
N CYS A 20 -8.76 -2.10 7.33
CA CYS A 20 -9.47 -0.98 6.72
C CYS A 20 -11.00 -1.14 6.73
N ILE A 21 -11.51 -2.38 6.68
CA ILE A 21 -12.95 -2.68 6.60
C ILE A 21 -13.58 -2.80 7.99
N SER A 22 -12.86 -3.41 8.94
CA SER A 22 -13.35 -3.63 10.30
C SER A 22 -13.56 -2.30 11.03
N ASN A 23 -14.80 -2.04 11.43
CA ASN A 23 -15.20 -0.86 12.19
C ASN A 23 -14.96 -1.01 13.72
N THR A 24 -14.17 -2.00 14.15
CA THR A 24 -13.90 -2.24 15.58
C THR A 24 -13.03 -1.11 16.16
N LEU A 25 -13.69 -0.07 16.67
CA LEU A 25 -13.45 0.86 17.80
C LEU A 25 -12.03 1.30 18.23
N ALA A 26 -10.96 0.58 17.89
CA ALA A 26 -9.59 1.05 18.09
C ALA A 26 -9.37 2.26 17.17
N LYS A 27 -9.36 3.46 17.78
CA LYS A 27 -8.70 4.69 17.29
C LYS A 27 -8.35 4.61 15.81
N ASN A 28 -9.40 4.71 14.97
CA ASN A 28 -9.38 4.47 13.52
C ASN A 28 -8.22 5.18 12.79
N TYR A 29 -7.69 6.23 13.41
CA TYR A 29 -6.51 6.97 12.99
C TYR A 29 -5.21 6.17 12.99
N VAL A 30 -4.91 5.38 14.03
CA VAL A 30 -3.63 4.65 14.15
C VAL A 30 -3.53 3.63 13.04
N VAL A 31 -4.59 2.84 12.87
CA VAL A 31 -4.67 1.77 11.86
C VAL A 31 -4.47 2.35 10.45
N ARG A 32 -5.07 3.50 10.14
CA ARG A 32 -4.93 4.14 8.82
C ARG A 32 -3.56 4.73 8.59
N ASN A 33 -2.94 5.30 9.63
CA ASN A 33 -1.60 5.84 9.54
C ASN A 33 -0.59 4.73 9.31
N VAL A 34 -0.76 3.60 10.01
CA VAL A 34 0.03 2.38 9.79
C VAL A 34 -0.18 1.84 8.37
N VAL A 35 -1.41 1.80 7.88
CA VAL A 35 -1.72 1.42 6.49
C VAL A 35 -1.04 2.35 5.49
N GLY A 36 -1.13 3.67 5.67
CA GLY A 36 -0.46 4.65 4.80
C GLY A 36 1.05 4.45 4.78
N ILE A 37 1.67 4.30 5.95
CA ILE A 37 3.11 4.02 6.07
C ILE A 37 3.47 2.68 5.40
N TYR A 38 2.66 1.65 5.56
CA TYR A 38 2.87 0.36 4.91
C TYR A 38 2.86 0.50 3.37
N VAL A 39 1.88 1.22 2.83
CA VAL A 39 1.80 1.54 1.40
C VAL A 39 3.00 2.36 0.94
N LEU A 40 3.46 3.32 1.73
CA LEU A 40 4.68 4.10 1.45
C LEU A 40 5.89 3.18 1.29
N ILE A 41 6.09 2.27 2.25
CA ILE A 41 7.21 1.32 2.25
C ILE A 41 7.15 0.42 1.02
N LEU A 42 5.99 -0.14 0.71
CA LEU A 42 5.80 -0.96 -0.50
C LEU A 42 6.07 -0.17 -1.79
N GLY A 43 5.62 1.09 -1.84
CA GLY A 43 5.86 1.99 -2.96
C GLY A 43 7.35 2.26 -3.18
N ILE A 44 8.08 2.61 -2.11
CA ILE A 44 9.54 2.81 -2.14
C ILE A 44 10.25 1.52 -2.57
N LEU A 45 9.86 0.39 -2.01
CA LEU A 45 10.44 -0.92 -2.35
C LEU A 45 10.22 -1.26 -3.83
N SER A 46 9.02 -0.97 -4.34
CA SER A 46 8.67 -1.12 -5.75
C SER A 46 9.55 -0.27 -6.66
N VAL A 47 9.77 1.00 -6.30
CA VAL A 47 10.62 1.95 -7.05
C VAL A 47 12.07 1.48 -7.07
N ILE A 48 12.65 1.18 -5.90
CA ILE A 48 14.05 0.76 -5.75
C ILE A 48 14.32 -0.51 -6.57
N ARG A 49 13.42 -1.50 -6.46
CA ARG A 49 13.61 -2.78 -7.13
C ARG A 49 13.35 -2.69 -8.64
N SER A 50 12.35 -1.92 -9.07
CA SER A 50 12.00 -1.76 -10.49
C SER A 50 13.06 -1.05 -11.31
N ALA A 51 13.93 -0.23 -10.69
CA ALA A 51 15.10 0.35 -11.34
C ALA A 51 16.02 -0.70 -12.00
N SER A 52 15.85 -1.99 -11.65
CA SER A 52 16.59 -3.12 -12.24
C SER A 52 15.95 -3.78 -13.48
N GLY A 53 14.87 -3.22 -14.07
CA GLY A 53 14.43 -3.59 -15.42
C GLY A 53 12.92 -3.64 -15.70
N VAL A 54 12.03 -3.40 -14.72
CA VAL A 54 10.57 -3.49 -14.92
C VAL A 54 9.92 -2.13 -14.74
N ILE A 55 9.72 -1.42 -15.85
CA ILE A 55 9.19 -0.04 -15.90
C ILE A 55 7.81 0.08 -15.23
N HIS A 56 6.96 -0.95 -15.34
CA HIS A 56 5.61 -0.95 -14.76
C HIS A 56 5.59 -0.87 -13.23
N GLY A 57 6.50 -1.59 -12.55
CA GLY A 57 6.60 -1.53 -11.08
C GLY A 57 7.11 -0.17 -10.59
N PHE A 58 7.89 0.55 -11.41
CA PHE A 58 8.37 1.89 -11.09
C PHE A 58 7.22 2.90 -11.06
N TYR A 59 6.41 2.95 -12.13
CA TYR A 59 5.26 3.86 -12.20
C TYR A 59 4.21 3.56 -11.11
N LEU A 60 3.88 2.28 -10.90
CA LEU A 60 2.95 1.89 -9.84
C LEU A 60 3.50 2.22 -8.44
N GLY A 61 4.81 2.09 -8.24
CA GLY A 61 5.48 2.50 -7.00
C GLY A 61 5.38 4.00 -6.73
N ILE A 62 5.61 4.85 -7.74
CA ILE A 62 5.45 6.31 -7.61
C ILE A 62 4.01 6.67 -7.28
N VAL A 63 3.03 6.08 -7.98
CA VAL A 63 1.61 6.33 -7.73
C VAL A 63 1.23 5.91 -6.31
N ALA A 64 1.73 4.77 -5.81
CA ALA A 64 1.52 4.34 -4.44
C ALA A 64 2.11 5.32 -3.40
N ILE A 65 3.30 5.87 -3.65
CA ILE A 65 3.91 6.88 -2.77
C ILE A 65 3.04 8.14 -2.71
N ILE A 66 2.60 8.64 -3.86
CA ILE A 66 1.72 9.83 -3.94
C ILE A 66 0.41 9.58 -3.20
N LEU A 67 -0.22 8.42 -3.41
CA LEU A 67 -1.47 8.06 -2.73
C LEU A 67 -1.30 7.89 -1.22
N SER A 68 -0.15 7.38 -0.77
CA SER A 68 0.19 7.31 0.67
C SER A 68 0.29 8.71 1.28
N PHE A 69 1.02 9.65 0.65
CA PHE A 69 1.06 11.02 1.14
C PHE A 69 -0.32 11.68 1.12
N LEU A 70 -1.10 11.43 0.07
CA LEU A 70 -2.46 11.94 -0.03
C LEU A 70 -3.35 11.38 1.09
N SER A 71 -3.24 10.10 1.42
CA SER A 71 -4.03 9.50 2.49
C SER A 71 -3.65 10.03 3.88
N LEU A 72 -2.35 10.29 4.11
CA LEU A 72 -1.83 10.91 5.32
C LEU A 72 -2.29 12.38 5.48
N ILE A 73 -2.41 13.13 4.38
CA ILE A 73 -2.83 14.55 4.39
C ILE A 73 -4.37 14.67 4.48
N VAL A 74 -5.11 13.90 3.67
CA VAL A 74 -6.59 13.92 3.60
C VAL A 74 -7.23 13.35 4.88
N PHE A 75 -6.47 12.61 5.68
CA PHE A 75 -6.87 12.05 6.96
C PHE A 75 -7.56 13.06 7.89
N LYS A 76 -7.15 14.33 7.92
CA LYS A 76 -7.72 15.35 8.81
C LYS A 76 -9.12 15.83 8.41
N LYS A 77 -9.58 15.55 7.19
CA LYS A 77 -10.75 16.22 6.59
C LYS A 77 -11.98 15.33 6.49
N ASP A 78 -11.83 14.07 6.02
CA ASP A 78 -12.96 13.18 5.75
C ASP A 78 -12.62 11.69 5.92
N TYR A 79 -13.32 11.04 6.85
CA TYR A 79 -13.11 9.64 7.24
C TYR A 79 -13.33 8.64 6.09
N ASN A 80 -14.44 8.76 5.36
CA ASN A 80 -14.81 7.80 4.31
C ASN A 80 -13.90 7.90 3.09
N LYS A 81 -13.49 9.13 2.72
CA LYS A 81 -12.60 9.37 1.58
C LYS A 81 -11.21 8.79 1.83
N CYS A 82 -10.64 9.03 3.03
CA CYS A 82 -9.35 8.45 3.41
C CYS A 82 -9.36 6.91 3.37
N ARG A 83 -10.48 6.27 3.78
CA ARG A 83 -10.62 4.80 3.71
C ARG A 83 -10.54 4.28 2.28
N ILE A 84 -11.25 4.93 1.35
CA ILE A 84 -11.24 4.53 -0.07
C ILE A 84 -9.84 4.72 -0.68
N ILE A 85 -9.20 5.85 -0.41
CA ILE A 85 -7.84 6.13 -0.89
C ILE A 85 -6.85 5.07 -0.39
N ASN A 86 -6.91 4.72 0.90
CA ASN A 86 -6.03 3.70 1.48
C ASN A 86 -6.24 2.32 0.82
N ILE A 87 -7.48 1.89 0.58
CA ILE A 87 -7.76 0.60 -0.09
C ILE A 87 -7.17 0.60 -1.50
N ILE A 88 -7.39 1.66 -2.27
CA ILE A 88 -6.86 1.80 -3.63
C ILE A 88 -5.32 1.78 -3.61
N ALA A 89 -4.72 2.54 -2.69
CA ALA A 89 -3.28 2.62 -2.56
C ALA A 89 -2.65 1.27 -2.15
N LEU A 90 -3.35 0.49 -1.33
CA LEU A 90 -2.91 -0.84 -0.90
C LEU A 90 -2.89 -1.85 -2.05
N ILE A 91 -3.92 -1.82 -2.90
CA ILE A 91 -4.00 -2.66 -4.09
C ILE A 91 -2.88 -2.27 -5.08
N ILE A 92 -2.76 -0.97 -5.39
CA ILE A 92 -1.76 -0.47 -6.35
C ILE A 92 -0.33 -0.77 -5.87
N SER A 93 -0.03 -0.51 -4.60
CA SER A 93 1.29 -0.78 -4.03
C SER A 93 1.64 -2.26 -4.09
N SER A 94 0.70 -3.14 -3.73
CA SER A 94 0.96 -4.59 -3.75
C SER A 94 1.17 -5.14 -5.16
N ILE A 95 0.39 -4.66 -6.15
CA ILE A 95 0.59 -4.99 -7.56
C ILE A 95 1.94 -4.45 -8.05
N GLY A 96 2.28 -3.20 -7.70
CA GLY A 96 3.56 -2.58 -8.03
C GLY A 96 4.73 -3.39 -7.48
N THR A 97 4.70 -3.75 -6.20
CA THR A 97 5.74 -4.57 -5.56
C THR A 97 5.81 -5.95 -6.19
N TYR A 98 4.69 -6.58 -6.55
CA TYR A 98 4.70 -7.85 -7.25
C TYR A 98 5.43 -7.76 -8.59
N PHE A 99 5.10 -6.76 -9.43
CA PHE A 99 5.78 -6.55 -10.71
C PHE A 99 7.25 -6.17 -10.55
N ALA A 100 7.60 -5.38 -9.53
CA ALA A 100 8.97 -5.03 -9.23
C ALA A 100 9.84 -6.25 -8.89
N TYR A 101 9.22 -7.31 -8.36
CA TYR A 101 9.91 -8.53 -7.96
C TYR A 101 9.70 -9.70 -8.93
N ILE A 102 8.79 -9.63 -9.90
CA ILE A 102 8.79 -10.55 -11.06
C ILE A 102 10.02 -10.21 -11.89
N ARG A 103 11.00 -11.10 -11.79
CA ARG A 103 12.13 -11.22 -12.69
C ARG A 103 12.30 -12.70 -12.94
#